data_AF-A0A6N9V121-F1
#
_entry.id   AF-A0A6N9V121-F1
#
_cell.length_a   1.000
_cell.length_b   1.000
_cell.length_c   1.000
_cell.angle_alpha   90.00
_cell.angle_beta   90.00
_cell.angle_gamma   90.00
#
_symmetry.space_group_name_H-M   'P 1'
#
loop_
_entity.id
_entity.type
_entity.pdbx_description
1 polymer ?
#
loop_
_entity_poly.entity_id
_entity_poly.type
_entity_poly.pdbx_seq_one_letter_code
_entity_poly.pdbx_strand_id
1 'polypeptide(L)'
;MPLPAEHIPPGTADWRTPDAGRWLAAVPARWAHPLWAVLALVVTMVWYMDGAPLAPCTSADPCGTDWSGLGMMAVLVLTPYWVWRQPRLALAGLAVALVGFAEDGGFTESFGEPYALGYPVAAAFTTAGIVHRLALAGRQRTLALEAAGPVAQPLPAAALTFRRGRFSFALAALLLAVAGFGSWQAQQVADAYEERAASATQLSGRVAALEQDGDADILEVEADERTHRFETAVPEDFPVDSQVDIVVDGDWAALVAEPYDAFGWELLVLAGSVAALALFANGVDGRTRSVRLRRGPLPVLKVLVREDHEDGRTWVFAADDTETLRPILHFHSLHAYEEEDEHEGAAGGGEGDDEAEAVDLTKVRAILTGDDPPPPLREALLYGAPYAGAEVALAARLDADEAEVVVECSVTAVKPAAPGLMTRGPKHRERNSELRPVEEIAASMPPATGLRVWKAHGFSRAVGLGLLLVQGGGIWAMVDDGPSWHWLWLPLALPWLVSAVSTALTWRITADRDGLWATGAWRVRQLPWDAITAVRHSEDGIRVGTGKDHPDVELSPTGWAWLERRLGREPYAVRAAEEVRALLLRPELRPTEEAPTARQGMPVGPPLVAVSLLWGAAVLLLL
;
A
#
# COMPACT_ATOMS: atom_id res chain seq x y z
N MET A 1 4.91 21.43 -26.46
CA MET A 1 5.37 20.68 -27.64
C MET A 1 4.17 20.34 -28.49
N PRO A 2 4.08 20.85 -29.72
CA PRO A 2 2.92 20.62 -30.58
C PRO A 2 2.91 19.21 -31.16
N LEU A 3 1.72 18.66 -31.37
CA LEU A 3 1.55 17.39 -32.07
C LEU A 3 1.60 17.65 -33.59
N PRO A 4 2.34 16.85 -34.38
CA PRO A 4 2.37 17.01 -35.84
C PRO A 4 0.96 16.88 -36.42
N ALA A 5 0.64 17.72 -37.40
CA ALA A 5 -0.71 17.80 -37.96
C ALA A 5 -1.17 16.47 -38.61
N GLU A 6 -0.24 15.68 -39.13
CA GLU A 6 -0.49 14.35 -39.69
C GLU A 6 -0.97 13.31 -38.66
N HIS A 7 -0.67 13.52 -37.38
CA HIS A 7 -1.12 12.66 -36.29
C HIS A 7 -2.39 13.17 -35.61
N ILE A 8 -2.95 14.30 -36.04
CA ILE A 8 -4.23 14.83 -35.56
C ILE A 8 -5.35 14.38 -36.52
N PRO A 9 -6.24 13.46 -36.10
CA PRO A 9 -7.33 13.03 -36.95
C PRO A 9 -8.23 14.21 -37.35
N PRO A 10 -8.73 14.26 -38.59
CA PRO A 10 -9.56 15.37 -39.05
C PRO A 10 -10.84 15.47 -38.23
N GLY A 11 -11.21 16.69 -37.85
CA GLY A 11 -12.41 16.96 -37.07
C GLY A 11 -12.28 16.71 -35.56
N THR A 12 -11.07 16.46 -35.06
CA THR A 12 -10.80 16.42 -33.61
C THR A 12 -11.07 17.79 -32.99
N ALA A 13 -11.86 17.82 -31.92
CA ALA A 13 -12.19 19.04 -31.21
C ALA A 13 -11.14 19.39 -30.13
N ASP A 14 -10.85 20.68 -29.98
CA ASP A 14 -10.06 21.20 -28.86
C ASP A 14 -10.89 21.16 -27.58
N TRP A 15 -10.37 20.56 -26.51
CA TRP A 15 -11.02 20.68 -25.21
C TRP A 15 -10.71 22.03 -24.57
N ARG A 16 -11.59 23.02 -24.82
CA ARG A 16 -11.37 24.40 -24.38
C ARG A 16 -11.72 24.63 -22.91
N THR A 17 -11.12 25.66 -22.33
CA THR A 17 -11.29 26.04 -20.92
C THR A 17 -12.75 26.18 -20.47
N PRO A 18 -13.69 26.76 -21.26
CA PRO A 18 -15.10 26.81 -20.87
C PRO A 18 -15.76 25.43 -20.72
N ASP A 19 -15.47 24.51 -21.66
CA ASP A 19 -16.03 23.15 -21.65
C ASP A 19 -15.43 22.31 -20.54
N ALA A 20 -14.11 22.43 -20.35
CA ALA A 20 -13.39 21.86 -19.23
C ALA A 20 -13.93 22.37 -17.88
N GLY A 21 -14.24 23.66 -17.78
CA GLY A 21 -14.85 24.27 -16.60
C GLY A 21 -16.24 23.71 -16.29
N ARG A 22 -17.09 23.54 -17.31
CA ARG A 22 -18.40 22.89 -17.15
C ARG A 22 -18.26 21.44 -16.68
N TRP A 23 -17.30 20.70 -17.22
CA TRP A 23 -17.00 19.33 -16.82
C TRP A 23 -16.50 19.23 -15.36
N LEU A 24 -15.63 20.14 -14.94
CA LEU A 24 -15.13 20.25 -13.57
C LEU A 24 -16.22 20.66 -12.57
N ALA A 25 -17.18 21.49 -12.99
CA ALA A 25 -18.31 21.86 -12.14
C ALA A 25 -19.23 20.67 -11.82
N ALA A 26 -19.18 19.60 -12.63
CA ALA A 26 -19.94 18.37 -12.43
C ALA A 26 -19.24 17.34 -11.50
N VAL A 27 -18.30 17.78 -10.65
CA VAL A 27 -17.62 16.90 -9.67
C VAL A 27 -18.50 16.63 -8.44
N PRO A 28 -18.42 15.43 -7.82
CA PRO A 28 -19.15 15.13 -6.59
C PRO A 28 -18.96 16.14 -5.47
N ALA A 29 -20.05 16.42 -4.76
CA ALA A 29 -20.04 17.29 -3.60
C ALA A 29 -19.23 16.65 -2.46
N ARG A 30 -18.63 17.48 -1.60
CA ARG A 30 -17.72 17.03 -0.53
C ARG A 30 -18.35 16.05 0.47
N TRP A 31 -19.66 16.17 0.73
CA TRP A 31 -20.38 15.26 1.61
C TRP A 31 -20.43 13.82 1.06
N ALA A 32 -20.43 13.66 -0.27
CA ALA A 32 -20.47 12.37 -0.94
C ALA A 32 -19.07 11.74 -1.09
N HIS A 33 -18.04 12.31 -0.46
CA HIS A 33 -16.71 11.74 -0.44
C HIS A 33 -16.74 10.37 0.26
N PRO A 34 -16.13 9.30 -0.29
CA PRO A 34 -16.25 7.94 0.24
C PRO A 34 -15.77 7.81 1.68
N LEU A 35 -14.82 8.63 2.12
CA LEU A 35 -14.35 8.66 3.51
C LEU A 35 -15.48 8.81 4.53
N TRP A 36 -16.44 9.71 4.30
CA TRP A 36 -17.52 9.94 5.26
C TRP A 36 -18.46 8.75 5.35
N ALA A 37 -18.76 8.13 4.21
CA ALA A 37 -19.55 6.91 4.16
C ALA A 37 -18.84 5.74 4.84
N VAL A 38 -17.55 5.54 4.57
CA VAL A 38 -16.73 4.49 5.22
C VAL A 38 -16.68 4.69 6.73
N LEU A 39 -16.41 5.91 7.19
CA LEU A 39 -16.39 6.22 8.63
C LEU A 39 -17.75 5.97 9.27
N ALA A 40 -18.84 6.41 8.63
CA ALA A 40 -20.19 6.16 9.13
C ALA A 40 -20.46 4.66 9.28
N LEU A 41 -20.21 3.87 8.22
CA LEU A 41 -20.42 2.42 8.25
C LEU A 41 -19.59 1.73 9.34
N VAL A 42 -18.29 2.02 9.41
CA VAL A 42 -17.38 1.38 10.39
C VAL A 42 -17.75 1.76 11.82
N VAL A 43 -18.03 3.04 12.09
CA VAL A 43 -18.43 3.50 13.44
C VAL A 43 -19.74 2.85 13.86
N THR A 44 -20.73 2.79 12.97
CA THR A 44 -22.03 2.16 13.29
C THR A 44 -21.94 0.65 13.43
N MET A 45 -21.03 0.01 12.70
CA MET A 45 -20.75 -1.42 12.85
C MET A 45 -20.12 -1.71 14.21
N VAL A 46 -19.11 -0.93 14.62
CA VAL A 46 -18.49 -1.06 15.95
C VAL A 46 -19.50 -0.78 17.05
N TRP A 47 -20.33 0.26 16.90
CA TRP A 47 -21.36 0.59 17.87
C TRP A 47 -22.44 -0.50 17.97
N TYR A 48 -22.77 -1.17 16.86
CA TYR A 48 -23.65 -2.32 16.87
C TYR A 48 -23.03 -3.52 17.60
N MET A 49 -21.77 -3.86 17.31
CA MET A 49 -21.07 -4.96 17.99
C MET A 49 -20.89 -4.73 19.49
N ASP A 50 -20.67 -3.48 19.91
CA ASP A 50 -20.54 -3.11 21.33
C ASP A 50 -21.89 -3.11 22.07
N GLY A 51 -22.98 -2.77 21.37
CA GLY A 51 -24.33 -2.69 21.94
C GLY A 51 -25.13 -3.99 21.87
N ALA A 52 -24.79 -4.90 20.95
CA ALA A 52 -25.49 -6.16 20.78
C ALA A 52 -25.09 -7.14 21.92
N PRO A 53 -26.05 -7.72 22.65
CA PRO A 53 -25.74 -8.73 23.65
C PRO A 53 -25.17 -9.97 22.97
N LEU A 54 -23.97 -10.39 23.38
CA LEU A 54 -23.41 -11.69 22.99
C LEU A 54 -24.21 -12.78 23.71
N ALA A 55 -24.65 -13.81 22.96
CA ALA A 55 -25.28 -14.98 23.56
C ALA A 55 -24.20 -15.79 24.29
N PRO A 56 -24.44 -16.22 25.55
CA PRO A 56 -23.46 -16.99 26.30
C PRO A 56 -23.27 -18.37 25.67
N CYS A 57 -22.04 -18.88 25.71
CA CYS A 57 -21.71 -20.20 25.22
C CYS A 57 -22.36 -21.27 26.10
N THR A 58 -23.17 -22.17 25.52
CA THR A 58 -23.82 -23.24 26.29
C THR A 58 -23.63 -24.60 25.62
N SER A 59 -23.86 -25.69 26.36
CA SER A 59 -23.83 -27.04 25.76
C SER A 59 -24.94 -27.26 24.72
N ALA A 60 -25.99 -26.44 24.71
CA ALA A 60 -27.06 -26.48 23.72
C ALA A 60 -26.79 -25.60 22.48
N ASP A 61 -25.95 -24.57 22.64
CA ASP A 61 -25.54 -23.63 21.59
C ASP A 61 -24.05 -23.28 21.81
N PRO A 62 -23.13 -24.15 21.35
CA PRO A 62 -21.70 -24.00 21.60
C PRO A 62 -21.10 -22.90 20.74
N CYS A 63 -20.11 -22.19 21.27
CA CYS A 63 -19.38 -21.11 20.57
C CYS A 63 -18.33 -21.66 19.59
N GLY A 64 -18.79 -22.50 18.67
CA GLY A 64 -17.95 -23.09 17.64
C GLY A 64 -17.73 -22.18 16.43
N THR A 65 -17.17 -22.78 15.38
CA THR A 65 -16.84 -22.09 14.12
C THR A 65 -18.10 -21.57 13.41
N ASP A 66 -18.21 -20.25 13.23
CA ASP A 66 -19.33 -19.63 12.53
C ASP A 66 -18.97 -19.22 11.09
N TRP A 67 -19.10 -20.18 10.17
CA TRP A 67 -18.88 -19.95 8.75
C TRP A 67 -19.85 -18.93 8.14
N SER A 68 -21.05 -18.81 8.69
CA SER A 68 -22.07 -17.90 8.18
C SER A 68 -21.77 -16.45 8.58
N GLY A 69 -21.43 -16.23 9.85
CA GLY A 69 -20.90 -14.97 10.37
C GLY A 69 -19.61 -14.56 9.67
N LEU A 70 -18.70 -15.50 9.39
CA LEU A 70 -17.48 -15.21 8.61
C LEU A 70 -17.82 -14.65 7.21
N GLY A 71 -18.81 -15.25 6.53
CA GLY A 71 -19.32 -14.75 5.25
C GLY A 71 -19.87 -13.33 5.36
N MET A 72 -20.66 -13.04 6.40
CA MET A 72 -21.19 -11.71 6.66
C MET A 72 -20.07 -10.70 7.01
N MET A 73 -19.09 -11.09 7.81
CA MET A 73 -17.90 -10.29 8.12
C MET A 73 -17.10 -9.95 6.85
N ALA A 74 -16.95 -10.90 5.93
CA ALA A 74 -16.33 -10.62 4.64
C ALA A 74 -17.08 -9.53 3.86
N VAL A 75 -18.42 -9.56 3.86
CA VAL A 75 -19.26 -8.51 3.23
C VAL A 75 -19.08 -7.16 3.93
N LEU A 76 -19.06 -7.13 5.26
CA LEU A 76 -18.88 -5.92 6.06
C LEU A 76 -17.50 -5.29 5.84
N VAL A 77 -16.44 -6.09 5.65
CA VAL A 77 -15.08 -5.60 5.34
C VAL A 77 -14.95 -5.16 3.87
N LEU A 78 -15.53 -5.91 2.93
CA LEU A 78 -15.46 -5.61 1.50
C LEU A 78 -16.28 -4.38 1.10
N THR A 79 -17.42 -4.15 1.75
CA THR A 79 -18.34 -3.07 1.38
C THR A 79 -17.67 -1.69 1.48
N PRO A 80 -16.99 -1.29 2.57
CA PRO A 80 -16.21 -0.06 2.66
C PRO A 80 -15.15 0.07 1.55
N TYR A 81 -14.46 -1.03 1.24
CA TYR A 81 -13.48 -1.06 0.15
C TYR A 81 -14.16 -0.76 -1.21
N TRP A 82 -15.31 -1.37 -1.49
CA TRP A 82 -16.08 -1.10 -2.70
C TRP A 82 -16.69 0.30 -2.73
N VAL A 83 -17.12 0.87 -1.60
CA VAL A 83 -17.58 2.27 -1.53
C VAL A 83 -16.49 3.21 -2.07
N TRP A 84 -15.23 2.89 -1.76
CA TRP A 84 -14.09 3.67 -2.23
C TRP A 84 -13.79 3.44 -3.72
N ARG A 85 -13.66 2.18 -4.13
CA ARG A 85 -13.11 1.79 -5.44
C ARG A 85 -14.17 1.53 -6.51
N GLN A 86 -15.30 0.94 -6.14
CA GLN A 86 -16.28 0.32 -7.04
C GLN A 86 -17.73 0.58 -6.58
N PRO A 87 -18.26 1.80 -6.80
CA PRO A 87 -19.55 2.22 -6.28
C PRO A 87 -20.74 1.33 -6.69
N ARG A 88 -20.68 0.68 -7.85
CA ARG A 88 -21.75 -0.23 -8.29
C ARG A 88 -21.80 -1.52 -7.48
N LEU A 89 -20.64 -2.08 -7.13
CA LEU A 89 -20.56 -3.29 -6.30
C LEU A 89 -20.85 -2.96 -4.84
N ALA A 90 -20.49 -1.77 -4.38
CA ALA A 90 -20.84 -1.29 -3.05
C ALA A 90 -22.36 -1.31 -2.78
N LEU A 91 -23.20 -1.01 -3.77
CA LEU A 91 -24.66 -1.11 -3.62
C LEU A 91 -25.12 -2.54 -3.37
N ALA A 92 -24.50 -3.52 -4.05
CA ALA A 92 -24.80 -4.93 -3.81
C ALA A 92 -24.32 -5.37 -2.43
N GLY A 93 -23.10 -4.98 -2.03
CA GLY A 93 -22.57 -5.25 -0.70
C GLY A 93 -23.43 -4.67 0.43
N LEU A 94 -23.89 -3.42 0.28
CA LEU A 94 -24.83 -2.79 1.23
C LEU A 94 -26.17 -3.53 1.30
N ALA A 95 -26.70 -4.00 0.16
CA ALA A 95 -27.94 -4.76 0.16
C ALA A 95 -27.79 -6.09 0.90
N VAL A 96 -26.70 -6.83 0.65
CA VAL A 96 -26.40 -8.08 1.36
C VAL A 96 -26.21 -7.82 2.85
N ALA A 97 -25.47 -6.77 3.22
CA ALA A 97 -25.24 -6.43 4.61
C ALA A 97 -26.53 -6.02 5.36
N LEU A 98 -27.47 -5.35 4.67
CA LEU A 98 -28.78 -5.03 5.24
C LEU A 98 -29.69 -6.27 5.37
N VAL A 99 -29.52 -7.27 4.51
CA VAL A 99 -30.22 -8.56 4.65
C VAL A 99 -29.70 -9.31 5.86
N GLY A 100 -28.38 -9.45 6.04
CA GLY A 100 -27.81 -10.07 7.23
C GLY A 100 -28.23 -9.34 8.52
N PHE A 101 -28.18 -7.99 8.50
CA PHE A 101 -28.69 -7.17 9.60
C PHE A 101 -30.19 -7.41 9.90
N ALA A 102 -30.99 -7.79 8.90
CA ALA A 102 -32.40 -8.14 9.10
C ALA A 102 -32.58 -9.53 9.71
N GLU A 103 -31.77 -10.49 9.29
CA GLU A 103 -31.79 -11.87 9.76
C GLU A 103 -31.45 -11.95 11.26
N ASP A 104 -30.51 -11.11 11.72
CA ASP A 104 -30.13 -10.98 13.14
C ASP A 104 -31.19 -10.25 14.01
N GLY A 105 -32.37 -9.95 13.45
CA GLY A 105 -33.41 -9.21 14.19
C GLY A 105 -33.11 -7.71 14.35
N GLY A 106 -32.04 -7.19 13.76
CA GLY A 106 -31.61 -5.81 13.91
C GLY A 106 -32.68 -4.77 13.55
N PHE A 107 -33.58 -5.06 12.60
CA PHE A 107 -34.73 -4.18 12.29
C PHE A 107 -35.83 -4.19 13.36
N THR A 108 -36.01 -5.30 14.08
CA THR A 108 -36.96 -5.33 15.20
C THR A 108 -36.41 -4.60 16.42
N GLU A 109 -35.11 -4.71 16.68
CA GLU A 109 -34.40 -3.98 17.74
C GLU A 109 -34.22 -2.49 17.45
N SER A 110 -34.13 -2.12 16.16
CA SER A 110 -34.05 -0.73 15.67
C SER A 110 -35.20 0.16 16.16
N PHE A 111 -36.34 -0.40 16.55
CA PHE A 111 -37.43 0.40 17.11
C PHE A 111 -37.33 0.63 18.62
N GLY A 112 -36.45 -0.12 19.32
CA GLY A 112 -36.24 -0.05 20.77
C GLY A 112 -34.95 0.64 21.19
N GLU A 113 -33.87 0.47 20.42
CA GLU A 113 -32.52 0.88 20.82
C GLU A 113 -31.80 1.76 19.76
N PRO A 114 -31.10 2.83 20.17
CA PRO A 114 -30.49 3.77 19.23
C PRO A 114 -29.29 3.19 18.45
N TYR A 115 -28.58 2.19 19.00
CA TYR A 115 -27.44 1.57 18.32
C TYR A 115 -27.87 0.76 17.08
N ALA A 116 -29.04 0.10 17.14
CA ALA A 116 -29.58 -0.68 16.03
C ALA A 116 -30.00 0.20 14.83
N LEU A 117 -30.42 1.46 15.06
CA LEU A 117 -30.72 2.40 13.97
C LEU A 117 -29.48 2.96 13.25
N GLY A 118 -28.31 2.90 13.88
CA GLY A 118 -27.09 3.50 13.35
C GLY A 118 -26.73 2.95 11.97
N TYR A 119 -26.67 1.62 11.84
CA TYR A 119 -26.21 0.97 10.62
C TYR A 119 -27.13 1.19 9.41
N PRO A 120 -28.47 1.04 9.50
CA PRO A 120 -29.39 1.38 8.41
C PRO A 120 -29.29 2.83 7.93
N VAL A 121 -29.12 3.79 8.86
CA VAL A 121 -28.95 5.22 8.53
C VAL A 121 -27.62 5.44 7.80
N ALA A 122 -26.53 4.83 8.25
CA ALA A 122 -25.24 4.89 7.56
C ALA A 122 -25.29 4.25 6.17
N ALA A 123 -26.00 3.13 6.00
CA ALA A 123 -26.21 2.48 4.73
C ALA A 123 -27.03 3.35 3.76
N ALA A 124 -28.08 4.03 4.25
CA ALA A 124 -28.87 4.96 3.46
C ALA A 124 -28.04 6.19 3.02
N PHE A 125 -27.26 6.78 3.94
CA PHE A 125 -26.34 7.88 3.64
C PHE A 125 -25.31 7.47 2.59
N THR A 126 -24.72 6.28 2.74
CA THR A 126 -23.74 5.73 1.79
C THR A 126 -24.36 5.53 0.41
N THR A 127 -25.57 4.97 0.35
CA THR A 127 -26.32 4.77 -0.89
C THR A 127 -26.58 6.10 -1.60
N ALA A 128 -27.03 7.12 -0.87
CA ALA A 128 -27.24 8.46 -1.42
C ALA A 128 -25.94 9.06 -1.98
N GLY A 129 -24.82 8.92 -1.26
CA GLY A 129 -23.50 9.36 -1.72
C GLY A 129 -23.03 8.63 -2.99
N ILE A 130 -23.25 7.31 -3.07
CA ILE A 130 -22.93 6.50 -4.25
C ILE A 130 -23.76 6.95 -5.46
N VAL A 131 -25.07 7.08 -5.30
CA VAL A 131 -25.99 7.48 -6.38
C VAL A 131 -25.61 8.87 -6.89
N HIS A 132 -25.31 9.82 -5.99
CA HIS A 132 -24.84 11.15 -6.36
C HIS A 132 -23.56 11.11 -7.20
N ARG A 133 -22.56 10.31 -6.78
CA ARG A 133 -21.30 10.14 -7.53
C ARG A 133 -21.53 9.53 -8.92
N LEU A 134 -22.37 8.51 -9.02
CA LEU A 134 -22.68 7.84 -10.28
C LEU A 134 -23.44 8.77 -11.24
N ALA A 135 -24.40 9.56 -10.73
CA ALA A 135 -25.15 10.53 -11.52
C ALA A 135 -24.22 11.61 -12.08
N LEU A 136 -23.30 12.12 -11.27
CA LEU A 136 -22.34 13.15 -11.68
C LEU A 136 -21.28 12.62 -12.65
N ALA A 137 -20.80 11.39 -12.48
CA ALA A 137 -19.96 10.72 -13.49
C ALA A 137 -20.71 10.57 -14.83
N GLY A 138 -22.02 10.31 -14.80
CA GLY A 138 -22.89 10.31 -15.98
C GLY A 138 -22.95 11.68 -16.67
N ARG A 139 -23.13 12.76 -15.89
CA ARG A 139 -23.12 14.14 -16.42
C ARG A 139 -21.77 14.53 -17.02
N GLN A 140 -20.67 14.19 -16.35
CA GLN A 140 -19.32 14.40 -16.88
C GLN A 140 -19.12 13.70 -18.22
N ARG A 141 -19.60 12.46 -18.36
CA ARG A 141 -19.55 11.73 -19.63
C ARG A 141 -20.32 12.46 -20.73
N THR A 142 -21.53 12.95 -20.45
CA THR A 142 -22.33 13.71 -21.42
C THR A 142 -21.61 14.99 -21.86
N LEU A 143 -21.08 15.76 -20.92
CA LEU A 143 -20.34 17.00 -21.21
C LEU A 143 -19.07 16.75 -22.02
N ALA A 144 -18.37 15.65 -21.74
CA ALA A 144 -17.19 15.26 -22.50
C ALA A 144 -17.54 14.86 -23.95
N LEU A 145 -18.67 14.18 -24.16
CA LEU A 145 -19.17 13.85 -25.49
C LEU A 145 -19.62 15.10 -26.25
N GLU A 146 -20.29 16.04 -25.59
CA GLU A 146 -20.65 17.34 -26.17
C GLU A 146 -19.41 18.12 -26.61
N ALA A 147 -18.35 18.13 -25.80
CA ALA A 147 -17.09 18.80 -26.13
C ALA A 147 -16.34 18.14 -27.30
N ALA A 148 -16.38 16.80 -27.39
CA ALA A 148 -15.70 16.06 -28.46
C ALA A 148 -16.40 16.18 -29.82
N GLY A 149 -17.70 16.51 -29.83
CA GLY A 149 -18.50 16.58 -31.04
C GLY A 149 -18.83 15.20 -31.65
N PRO A 150 -19.33 15.16 -32.88
CA PRO A 150 -19.83 13.92 -33.51
C PRO A 150 -18.71 13.02 -34.06
N VAL A 151 -17.47 13.48 -34.09
CA VAL A 151 -16.35 12.76 -34.69
C VAL A 151 -15.85 11.69 -33.72
N ALA A 152 -15.76 10.46 -34.21
CA ALA A 152 -15.22 9.34 -33.46
C ALA A 152 -14.14 8.63 -34.29
N GLN A 153 -13.07 8.21 -33.63
CA GLN A 153 -11.90 7.59 -34.26
C GLN A 153 -11.65 6.21 -33.64
N PRO A 154 -11.12 5.24 -34.41
CA PRO A 154 -10.67 3.98 -33.85
C PRO A 154 -9.53 4.20 -32.85
N LEU A 155 -9.42 3.33 -31.86
CA LEU A 155 -8.31 3.33 -30.92
C LEU A 155 -6.99 2.98 -31.66
N PRO A 156 -5.86 3.64 -31.36
CA PRO A 156 -4.56 3.30 -31.95
C PRO A 156 -4.18 1.82 -31.73
N ALA A 157 -3.49 1.22 -32.71
CA ALA A 157 -3.13 -0.21 -32.69
C ALA A 157 -2.30 -0.60 -31.46
N ALA A 158 -1.28 0.21 -31.13
CA ALA A 158 -0.50 0.07 -29.89
C ALA A 158 -1.37 -0.07 -28.62
N ALA A 159 -2.45 0.71 -28.47
CA ALA A 159 -3.32 0.58 -27.29
C ALA A 159 -4.15 -0.72 -27.26
N LEU A 160 -4.25 -1.45 -28.36
CA LEU A 160 -4.91 -2.76 -28.42
C LEU A 160 -4.06 -3.88 -27.83
N THR A 161 -2.73 -3.74 -27.70
CA THR A 161 -1.89 -4.76 -27.07
C THR A 161 -1.97 -4.70 -25.54
N PHE A 162 -2.33 -3.53 -24.97
CA PHE A 162 -2.33 -3.30 -23.52
C PHE A 162 -3.39 -4.11 -22.74
N ARG A 163 -2.97 -5.20 -22.07
CA ARG A 163 -3.86 -6.13 -21.34
C ARG A 163 -3.94 -5.81 -19.84
N ARG A 164 -5.08 -5.28 -19.39
CA ARG A 164 -5.32 -4.93 -17.98
C ARG A 164 -6.01 -6.06 -17.19
N GLY A 165 -5.63 -6.23 -15.93
CA GLY A 165 -6.33 -7.10 -14.95
C GLY A 165 -5.77 -8.52 -14.79
N ARG A 166 -4.85 -8.99 -15.64
CA ARG A 166 -4.25 -10.34 -15.53
C ARG A 166 -3.54 -10.58 -14.21
N PHE A 167 -2.70 -9.63 -13.79
CA PHE A 167 -1.98 -9.72 -12.53
C PHE A 167 -2.94 -9.80 -11.34
N SER A 168 -3.99 -8.98 -11.33
CA SER A 168 -5.02 -9.01 -10.28
C SER A 168 -5.77 -10.35 -10.24
N PHE A 169 -6.06 -10.96 -11.39
CA PHE A 169 -6.66 -12.30 -11.44
C PHE A 169 -5.73 -13.39 -10.92
N ALA A 170 -4.44 -13.35 -11.27
CA ALA A 170 -3.46 -14.32 -10.78
C ALA A 170 -3.34 -14.25 -9.25
N LEU A 171 -3.23 -13.03 -8.71
CA LEU A 171 -3.16 -12.83 -7.26
C LEU A 171 -4.47 -13.21 -6.56
N ALA A 172 -5.63 -12.91 -7.16
CA ALA A 172 -6.92 -13.35 -6.64
C ALA A 172 -7.05 -14.88 -6.59
N ALA A 173 -6.60 -15.58 -7.63
CA ALA A 173 -6.61 -17.05 -7.67
C ALA A 173 -5.69 -17.65 -6.60
N LEU A 174 -4.50 -17.06 -6.40
CA LEU A 174 -3.58 -17.47 -5.34
C LEU A 174 -4.20 -17.32 -3.95
N LEU A 175 -4.79 -16.16 -3.66
CA LEU A 175 -5.42 -15.89 -2.35
C LEU A 175 -6.66 -16.76 -2.11
N LEU A 176 -7.42 -17.05 -3.17
CA LEU A 176 -8.54 -17.99 -3.09
C LEU A 176 -8.04 -19.41 -2.81
N ALA A 177 -6.90 -19.82 -3.37
CA ALA A 177 -6.29 -21.11 -3.06
C ALA A 177 -5.81 -21.18 -1.61
N VAL A 178 -5.25 -20.09 -1.06
CA VAL A 178 -4.88 -20.00 0.37
C VAL A 178 -6.12 -20.10 1.26
N ALA A 179 -7.19 -19.37 0.95
CA ALA A 179 -8.44 -19.46 1.70
C ALA A 179 -9.07 -20.86 1.61
N GLY A 180 -9.07 -21.47 0.42
CA GLY A 180 -9.56 -22.83 0.21
C GLY A 180 -8.74 -23.87 0.97
N PHE A 181 -7.41 -23.71 1.02
CA PHE A 181 -6.53 -24.55 1.84
C PHE A 181 -6.81 -24.40 3.33
N GLY A 182 -6.94 -23.15 3.82
CA GLY A 182 -7.27 -22.88 5.22
C GLY A 182 -8.62 -23.47 5.63
N SER A 183 -9.64 -23.32 4.78
CA SER A 183 -10.97 -23.92 5.02
C SER A 183 -10.91 -25.44 5.02
N TRP A 184 -10.16 -26.05 4.09
CA TRP A 184 -9.97 -27.50 4.06
C TRP A 184 -9.23 -28.01 5.30
N GLN A 185 -8.17 -27.34 5.74
CA GLN A 185 -7.45 -27.70 6.96
C GLN A 185 -8.32 -27.54 8.21
N ALA A 186 -9.07 -26.44 8.33
CA ALA A 186 -10.00 -26.23 9.43
C ALA A 186 -11.03 -27.36 9.53
N GLN A 187 -11.64 -27.75 8.40
CA GLN A 187 -12.59 -28.86 8.37
C GLN A 187 -11.96 -30.19 8.77
N GLN A 188 -10.76 -30.50 8.28
CA GLN A 188 -10.08 -31.75 8.64
C GLN A 188 -9.79 -31.85 10.14
N VAL A 189 -9.44 -30.74 10.79
CA VAL A 189 -9.18 -30.72 12.24
C VAL A 189 -10.50 -30.77 13.03
N ALA A 190 -11.50 -30.00 12.59
CA ALA A 190 -12.83 -30.00 13.21
C ALA A 190 -13.50 -31.39 13.13
N ASP A 191 -13.50 -32.04 11.96
CA ASP A 191 -14.07 -33.37 11.77
C ASP A 191 -13.38 -34.41 12.68
N ALA A 192 -12.05 -34.37 12.77
CA ALA A 192 -11.28 -35.27 13.64
C ALA A 192 -11.57 -35.01 15.13
N TYR A 193 -11.78 -33.75 15.51
CA TYR A 193 -12.17 -33.36 16.85
C TYR A 193 -13.59 -33.84 17.18
N GLU A 194 -14.56 -33.65 16.29
CA GLU A 194 -15.94 -34.09 16.44
C GLU A 194 -16.04 -35.62 16.52
N GLU A 195 -15.33 -36.36 15.67
CA GLU A 195 -15.27 -37.83 15.73
C GLU A 195 -14.72 -38.31 17.08
N ARG A 196 -13.68 -37.65 17.60
CA ARG A 196 -13.12 -37.97 18.92
C ARG A 196 -14.11 -37.65 20.03
N ALA A 197 -14.70 -36.46 20.02
CA ALA A 197 -15.71 -36.04 21.00
C ALA A 197 -16.95 -36.94 21.01
N ALA A 198 -17.38 -37.45 19.85
CA ALA A 198 -18.52 -38.36 19.72
C ALA A 198 -18.26 -39.76 20.32
N SER A 199 -17.00 -40.19 20.37
CA SER A 199 -16.59 -41.45 20.99
C SER A 199 -16.17 -41.31 22.47
N ALA A 200 -16.00 -40.07 22.94
CA ALA A 200 -15.61 -39.74 24.29
C ALA A 200 -16.76 -39.90 25.31
N THR A 201 -16.39 -40.04 26.58
CA THR A 201 -17.37 -40.09 27.68
C THR A 201 -17.80 -38.69 28.08
N GLN A 202 -19.11 -38.42 28.07
CA GLN A 202 -19.68 -37.16 28.57
C GLN A 202 -19.80 -37.18 30.10
N LEU A 203 -19.30 -36.13 30.75
CA LEU A 203 -19.37 -35.92 32.19
C LEU A 203 -19.83 -34.49 32.47
N SER A 204 -20.58 -34.27 33.54
CA SER A 204 -20.87 -32.93 34.05
C SER A 204 -19.98 -32.65 35.25
N GLY A 205 -19.21 -31.57 35.18
CA GLY A 205 -18.29 -31.12 36.22
C GLY A 205 -18.73 -29.81 36.87
N ARG A 206 -18.04 -29.44 37.95
CA ARG A 206 -18.22 -28.16 38.63
C ARG A 206 -16.96 -27.32 38.50
N VAL A 207 -17.10 -26.04 38.14
CA VAL A 207 -15.96 -25.12 38.09
C VAL A 207 -15.43 -24.89 39.50
N ALA A 208 -14.19 -25.30 39.74
CA ALA A 208 -13.52 -25.17 41.03
C ALA A 208 -12.72 -23.86 41.13
N ALA A 209 -12.05 -23.47 40.05
CA ALA A 209 -11.25 -22.26 40.00
C ALA A 209 -11.15 -21.72 38.57
N LEU A 210 -10.85 -20.43 38.47
CA LEU A 210 -10.42 -19.75 37.26
C LEU A 210 -9.04 -19.15 37.56
N GLU A 211 -8.03 -19.59 36.84
CA GLU A 211 -6.65 -19.11 36.95
C GLU A 211 -6.26 -18.37 35.68
N GLN A 212 -5.40 -17.36 35.78
CA GLN A 212 -4.82 -16.69 34.63
C GLN A 212 -3.36 -17.14 34.48
N ASP A 213 -3.01 -17.75 33.35
CA ASP A 213 -1.64 -18.17 33.04
C ASP A 213 -1.13 -17.43 31.80
N GLY A 214 -0.36 -16.35 32.05
CA GLY A 214 0.06 -15.43 31.01
C GLY A 214 -1.12 -14.64 30.43
N ASP A 215 -1.35 -14.80 29.12
CA ASP A 215 -2.47 -14.17 28.39
C ASP A 215 -3.69 -15.10 28.23
N ALA A 216 -3.63 -16.32 28.78
CA ALA A 216 -4.70 -17.32 28.69
C ALA A 216 -5.43 -17.49 30.03
N ASP A 217 -6.76 -17.61 29.97
CA ASP A 217 -7.61 -17.95 31.11
C ASP A 217 -7.80 -19.47 31.17
N ILE A 218 -7.51 -20.06 32.33
CA ILE A 218 -7.57 -21.50 32.57
C ILE A 218 -8.71 -21.80 33.54
N LEU A 219 -9.68 -22.58 33.07
CA LEU A 219 -10.79 -23.11 33.84
C LEU A 219 -10.40 -24.46 34.46
N GLU A 220 -10.48 -24.56 35.79
CA GLU A 220 -10.35 -25.83 36.51
C GLU A 220 -11.74 -26.41 36.82
N VAL A 221 -12.02 -27.61 36.32
CA VAL A 221 -13.30 -28.29 36.50
C VAL A 221 -13.08 -29.61 37.24
N GLU A 222 -13.79 -29.78 38.34
CA GLU A 222 -13.84 -31.05 39.08
C GLU A 222 -14.94 -31.95 38.52
N ALA A 223 -14.55 -33.12 38.01
CA ALA A 223 -15.45 -34.16 37.50
C ALA A 223 -14.87 -35.54 37.82
N ASP A 224 -15.73 -36.49 38.23
CA ASP A 224 -15.34 -37.89 38.53
C ASP A 224 -14.10 -38.01 39.44
N GLU A 225 -14.07 -37.25 40.54
CA GLU A 225 -12.96 -37.20 41.52
C GLU A 225 -11.60 -36.75 40.94
N ARG A 226 -11.59 -36.13 39.75
CA ARG A 226 -10.41 -35.57 39.10
C ARG A 226 -10.62 -34.10 38.75
N THR A 227 -9.53 -33.35 38.72
CA THR A 227 -9.51 -31.96 38.25
C THR A 227 -8.98 -31.92 36.83
N HIS A 228 -9.75 -31.34 35.93
CA HIS A 228 -9.41 -31.11 34.54
C HIS A 228 -9.15 -29.62 34.32
N ARG A 229 -8.13 -29.29 33.51
CA ARG A 229 -7.75 -27.91 33.18
C ARG A 229 -8.08 -27.64 31.71
N PHE A 230 -8.78 -26.55 31.45
CA PHE A 230 -9.18 -26.13 30.10
C PHE A 230 -8.78 -24.68 29.88
N GLU A 231 -8.23 -24.37 28.71
CA GLU A 231 -8.13 -22.98 28.27
C GLU A 231 -9.52 -22.52 27.81
N THR A 232 -9.94 -21.33 28.23
CA THR A 232 -11.26 -20.76 27.88
C THR A 232 -11.13 -19.36 27.32
N ALA A 233 -11.91 -19.05 26.29
CA ALA A 233 -11.92 -17.74 25.65
C ALA A 233 -12.90 -16.76 26.31
N VAL A 234 -13.90 -17.28 27.05
CA VAL A 234 -14.99 -16.48 27.64
C VAL A 234 -15.17 -16.84 29.12
N PRO A 235 -14.21 -16.52 29.99
CA PRO A 235 -14.26 -16.91 31.41
C PRO A 235 -15.49 -16.38 32.15
N GLU A 236 -16.06 -15.25 31.72
CA GLU A 236 -17.28 -14.67 32.27
C GLU A 236 -18.52 -15.57 32.16
N ASP A 237 -18.56 -16.49 31.20
CA ASP A 237 -19.66 -17.44 31.00
C ASP A 237 -19.60 -18.62 31.97
N PHE A 238 -18.43 -18.85 32.61
CA PHE A 238 -18.17 -19.98 33.51
C PHE A 238 -17.79 -19.54 34.93
N PRO A 239 -18.71 -18.92 35.69
CA PRO A 239 -18.39 -18.50 37.05
C PRO A 239 -18.06 -19.73 37.93
N VAL A 240 -17.19 -19.52 38.93
CA VAL A 240 -16.88 -20.53 39.94
C VAL A 240 -18.18 -21.07 40.55
N ASP A 241 -18.20 -22.38 40.84
CA ASP A 241 -19.37 -23.14 41.30
C ASP A 241 -20.46 -23.42 40.25
N SER A 242 -20.29 -22.99 39.00
CA SER A 242 -21.20 -23.34 37.90
C SER A 242 -21.02 -24.80 37.44
N GLN A 243 -22.06 -25.36 36.82
CA GLN A 243 -21.99 -26.69 36.20
C GLN A 243 -21.63 -26.54 34.72
N VAL A 244 -20.72 -27.38 34.26
CA VAL A 244 -20.25 -27.39 32.87
C VAL A 244 -20.18 -28.82 32.37
N ASP A 245 -20.56 -29.03 31.11
CA ASP A 245 -20.45 -30.33 30.46
C ASP A 245 -19.08 -30.45 29.77
N ILE A 246 -18.39 -31.57 30.03
CA ILE A 246 -17.09 -31.91 29.45
C ILE A 246 -17.15 -33.28 28.78
N VAL A 247 -16.27 -33.48 27.81
CA VAL A 247 -16.01 -34.78 27.19
C VAL A 247 -14.61 -35.25 27.55
N VAL A 248 -14.46 -36.50 27.93
CA VAL A 248 -13.18 -37.11 28.34
C VAL A 248 -12.91 -38.39 27.56
N ASP A 249 -11.72 -38.48 26.97
CA ASP A 249 -11.18 -39.65 26.27
C ASP A 249 -9.71 -39.88 26.67
N GLY A 250 -9.49 -40.74 27.67
CA GLY A 250 -8.16 -41.03 28.21
C GLY A 250 -7.56 -39.80 28.92
N ASP A 251 -6.42 -39.34 28.42
CA ASP A 251 -5.73 -38.13 28.92
C ASP A 251 -6.24 -36.84 28.25
N TRP A 252 -7.11 -36.95 27.25
CA TRP A 252 -7.72 -35.81 26.56
C TRP A 252 -9.06 -35.47 27.20
N ALA A 253 -9.31 -34.18 27.40
CA ALA A 253 -10.61 -33.67 27.81
C ALA A 253 -10.88 -32.36 27.06
N ALA A 254 -12.16 -32.05 26.83
CA ALA A 254 -12.57 -30.75 26.30
C ALA A 254 -13.93 -30.28 26.83
N LEU A 255 -14.17 -28.97 26.78
CA LEU A 255 -15.45 -28.34 27.10
C LEU A 255 -16.45 -28.60 25.95
N VAL A 256 -17.70 -28.89 26.30
CA VAL A 256 -18.77 -29.03 25.29
C VAL A 256 -19.24 -27.67 24.79
N ALA A 257 -19.23 -26.65 25.66
CA ALA A 257 -19.66 -25.29 25.34
C ALA A 257 -18.66 -24.51 24.46
N GLU A 258 -17.36 -24.84 24.58
CA GLU A 258 -16.27 -24.27 23.78
C GLU A 258 -15.52 -25.41 23.06
N PRO A 259 -16.00 -25.84 21.86
CA PRO A 259 -15.33 -26.86 21.06
C PRO A 259 -14.04 -26.33 20.42
N TYR A 260 -13.44 -27.09 19.49
CA TYR A 260 -12.21 -26.71 18.80
C TYR A 260 -12.22 -25.25 18.30
N ASP A 261 -11.26 -24.47 18.80
CA ASP A 261 -11.05 -23.09 18.35
C ASP A 261 -10.35 -23.07 16.98
N ALA A 262 -11.13 -22.70 15.96
CA ALA A 262 -10.65 -22.52 14.60
C ALA A 262 -10.34 -21.06 14.25
N PHE A 263 -10.31 -20.14 15.22
CA PHE A 263 -10.19 -18.70 14.99
C PHE A 263 -9.01 -18.33 14.08
N GLY A 264 -7.85 -18.96 14.28
CA GLY A 264 -6.68 -18.76 13.40
C GLY A 264 -6.96 -19.12 11.94
N TRP A 265 -7.67 -20.23 11.70
CA TRP A 265 -8.08 -20.63 10.36
C TRP A 265 -9.18 -19.73 9.79
N GLU A 266 -10.15 -19.34 10.60
CA GLU A 266 -11.21 -18.40 10.23
C GLU A 266 -10.62 -17.07 9.77
N LEU A 267 -9.65 -16.52 10.51
CA LEU A 267 -8.96 -15.29 10.16
C LEU A 267 -8.23 -15.42 8.82
N LEU A 268 -7.56 -16.56 8.58
CA LEU A 268 -6.88 -16.84 7.32
C LEU A 268 -7.88 -16.93 6.15
N VAL A 269 -8.98 -17.65 6.33
CA VAL A 269 -10.05 -17.81 5.33
C VAL A 269 -10.69 -16.45 5.03
N LEU A 270 -10.98 -15.65 6.05
CA LEU A 270 -11.55 -14.32 5.93
C LEU A 270 -10.60 -13.39 5.16
N ALA A 271 -9.35 -13.28 5.61
CA ALA A 271 -8.35 -12.42 4.99
C ALA A 271 -8.07 -12.83 3.53
N GLY A 272 -7.91 -14.12 3.28
CA GLY A 272 -7.71 -14.67 1.93
C GLY A 272 -8.90 -14.41 1.01
N SER A 273 -10.12 -14.66 1.50
CA SER A 273 -11.36 -14.45 0.74
C SER A 273 -11.60 -12.98 0.43
N VAL A 274 -11.49 -12.09 1.42
CA VAL A 274 -11.63 -10.64 1.25
C VAL A 274 -10.61 -10.13 0.23
N ALA A 275 -9.33 -10.49 0.38
CA ALA A 275 -8.30 -10.06 -0.54
C ALA A 275 -8.52 -10.60 -1.97
N ALA A 276 -8.90 -11.88 -2.09
CA ALA A 276 -9.22 -12.52 -3.36
C ALA A 276 -10.39 -11.81 -4.07
N LEU A 277 -11.52 -11.57 -3.38
CA LEU A 277 -12.67 -10.87 -3.95
C LEU A 277 -12.33 -9.43 -4.35
N ALA A 278 -11.58 -8.70 -3.52
CA ALA A 278 -11.17 -7.33 -3.84
C ALA A 278 -10.31 -7.27 -5.12
N LEU A 279 -9.35 -8.19 -5.27
CA LEU A 279 -8.48 -8.27 -6.44
C LEU A 279 -9.21 -8.80 -7.68
N PHE A 280 -10.10 -9.78 -7.51
CA PHE A 280 -10.94 -10.28 -8.58
C PHE A 280 -11.82 -9.15 -9.13
N ALA A 281 -12.47 -8.39 -8.24
CA ALA A 281 -13.30 -7.27 -8.64
C ALA A 281 -12.48 -6.17 -9.34
N ASN A 282 -11.25 -5.89 -8.88
CA ASN A 282 -10.32 -4.98 -9.58
C ASN A 282 -9.95 -5.49 -10.99
N GLY A 283 -9.69 -6.80 -11.12
CA GLY A 283 -9.39 -7.44 -12.40
C GLY A 283 -10.57 -7.35 -13.38
N VAL A 284 -11.79 -7.64 -12.91
CA VAL A 284 -13.02 -7.52 -13.70
C VAL A 284 -13.26 -6.07 -14.12
N ASP A 285 -13.12 -5.11 -13.21
CA ASP A 285 -13.29 -3.69 -13.51
C ASP A 285 -12.26 -3.19 -14.54
N GLY A 286 -10.98 -3.53 -14.38
CA GLY A 286 -9.94 -3.21 -15.38
C GLY A 286 -10.17 -3.89 -16.74
N ARG A 287 -10.65 -5.14 -16.74
CA ARG A 287 -10.97 -5.85 -17.99
C ARG A 287 -12.20 -5.27 -18.69
N THR A 288 -13.26 -4.96 -17.93
CA THR A 288 -14.49 -4.40 -18.51
C THR A 288 -14.27 -3.01 -19.08
N ARG A 289 -13.44 -2.17 -18.44
CA ARG A 289 -13.08 -0.85 -18.94
C ARG A 289 -12.16 -0.91 -20.15
N SER A 290 -11.14 -1.77 -20.15
CA SER A 290 -10.27 -1.94 -21.33
C SER A 290 -11.07 -2.47 -22.53
N VAL A 291 -11.99 -3.41 -22.33
CA VAL A 291 -12.92 -3.87 -23.38
C VAL A 291 -13.82 -2.73 -23.87
N ARG A 292 -14.31 -1.84 -23.00
CA ARG A 292 -15.11 -0.68 -23.41
C ARG A 292 -14.31 0.31 -24.25
N LEU A 293 -13.05 0.54 -23.90
CA LEU A 293 -12.15 1.40 -24.68
C LEU A 293 -11.89 0.80 -26.08
N ARG A 294 -11.90 -0.52 -26.20
CA ARG A 294 -11.74 -1.23 -27.48
C ARG A 294 -13.03 -1.39 -28.29
N ARG A 295 -14.19 -1.06 -27.71
CA ARG A 295 -15.51 -1.30 -28.33
C ARG A 295 -15.87 -0.15 -29.28
N GLY A 296 -15.26 -0.20 -30.47
CA GLY A 296 -15.61 0.66 -31.60
C GLY A 296 -14.99 2.06 -31.54
N PRO A 297 -15.43 2.96 -32.45
CA PRO A 297 -14.92 4.32 -32.53
C PRO A 297 -15.18 5.11 -31.23
N LEU A 298 -14.17 5.85 -30.79
CA LEU A 298 -14.16 6.64 -29.57
C LEU A 298 -14.18 8.14 -29.87
N PRO A 299 -14.79 8.97 -29.00
CA PRO A 299 -14.60 10.42 -29.07
C PRO A 299 -13.12 10.76 -28.82
N VAL A 300 -12.61 11.77 -29.53
CA VAL A 300 -11.23 12.26 -29.40
C VAL A 300 -11.24 13.73 -29.04
N LEU A 301 -10.46 14.08 -28.03
CA LEU A 301 -10.26 15.46 -27.58
C LEU A 301 -8.79 15.84 -27.69
N LYS A 302 -8.49 17.00 -28.26
CA LYS A 302 -7.15 17.59 -28.18
C LYS A 302 -7.00 18.28 -26.82
N VAL A 303 -5.91 17.95 -26.11
CA VAL A 303 -5.63 18.40 -24.74
C VAL A 303 -4.16 18.76 -24.57
N LEU A 304 -3.83 19.43 -23.48
CA LEU A 304 -2.46 19.61 -23.02
C LEU A 304 -2.18 18.67 -21.84
N VAL A 305 -1.02 18.02 -21.81
CA VAL A 305 -0.64 17.07 -20.75
C VAL A 305 0.74 17.36 -20.21
N ARG A 306 0.90 17.10 -18.92
CA ARG A 306 2.19 17.13 -18.23
C ARG A 306 2.25 16.01 -17.21
N GLU A 307 3.36 15.30 -17.18
CA GLU A 307 3.62 14.31 -16.15
C GLU A 307 4.20 14.99 -14.91
N ASP A 308 3.73 14.58 -13.73
CA ASP A 308 4.24 15.05 -12.45
C ASP A 308 5.50 14.28 -12.08
N HIS A 309 6.57 15.00 -11.81
CA HIS A 309 7.88 14.41 -11.51
C HIS A 309 7.91 13.73 -10.13
N GLU A 310 7.08 14.15 -9.17
CA GLU A 310 7.05 13.55 -7.83
C GLU A 310 6.19 12.29 -7.76
N ASP A 311 5.08 12.25 -8.49
CA ASP A 311 4.01 11.24 -8.32
C ASP A 311 3.82 10.33 -9.56
N GLY A 312 4.51 10.61 -10.68
CA GLY A 312 4.36 9.92 -11.97
C GLY A 312 2.95 10.04 -12.56
N ARG A 313 2.19 11.07 -12.17
CA ARG A 313 0.81 11.26 -12.61
C ARG A 313 0.76 12.13 -13.84
N THR A 314 0.00 11.70 -14.82
CA THR A 314 -0.34 12.50 -15.99
C THR A 314 -1.49 13.44 -15.63
N TRP A 315 -1.19 14.74 -15.63
CA TRP A 315 -2.16 15.82 -15.46
C TRP A 315 -2.61 16.32 -16.84
N VAL A 316 -3.91 16.52 -16.99
CA VAL A 316 -4.53 17.00 -18.23
C VAL A 316 -5.09 18.40 -18.02
N PHE A 317 -4.79 19.29 -18.97
CA PHE A 317 -5.17 20.69 -19.04
C PHE A 317 -5.96 20.96 -20.33
N ALA A 318 -6.67 22.09 -20.36
CA ALA A 318 -7.41 22.50 -21.55
C ALA A 318 -6.43 22.82 -22.69
N ALA A 319 -6.85 22.64 -23.94
CA ALA A 319 -6.02 22.90 -25.12
C ALA A 319 -5.53 24.37 -25.21
N ASP A 320 -6.28 25.30 -24.62
CA ASP A 320 -6.00 26.74 -24.55
C ASP A 320 -5.29 27.17 -23.24
N ASP A 321 -5.08 26.27 -22.28
CA ASP A 321 -4.39 26.56 -21.00
C ASP A 321 -2.89 26.29 -21.10
N THR A 322 -2.20 27.09 -21.91
CA THR A 322 -0.75 26.97 -22.14
C THR A 322 0.09 27.29 -20.90
N GLU A 323 -0.47 28.06 -19.97
CA GLU A 323 0.17 28.42 -18.69
C GLU A 323 -0.01 27.32 -17.62
N THR A 324 -0.79 26.27 -17.90
CA THR A 324 -1.06 25.14 -16.97
C THR A 324 -1.63 25.57 -15.63
N LEU A 325 -2.46 26.61 -15.63
CA LEU A 325 -3.02 27.17 -14.40
C LEU A 325 -4.15 26.31 -13.83
N ARG A 326 -4.86 25.57 -14.68
CA ARG A 326 -6.14 24.92 -14.34
C ARG A 326 -6.14 23.45 -14.77
N PRO A 327 -5.57 22.57 -13.94
CA PRO A 327 -5.67 21.12 -14.16
C PRO A 327 -7.14 20.70 -14.16
N ILE A 328 -7.50 19.79 -15.06
CA ILE A 328 -8.86 19.28 -15.24
C ILE A 328 -9.02 17.91 -14.61
N LEU A 329 -8.12 16.99 -14.94
CA LEU A 329 -8.13 15.62 -14.47
C LEU A 329 -6.72 15.05 -14.40
N HIS A 330 -6.60 13.91 -13.72
CA HIS A 330 -5.34 13.20 -13.60
C HIS A 330 -5.54 11.69 -13.58
N PHE A 331 -4.51 10.96 -14.01
CA PHE A 331 -4.39 9.51 -13.93
C PHE A 331 -2.92 9.11 -14.07
N HIS A 332 -2.57 7.92 -13.60
CA HIS A 332 -1.34 7.23 -13.99
C HIS A 332 -1.53 6.55 -15.34
N SER A 333 -0.54 6.67 -16.22
CA SER A 333 -0.46 5.98 -17.51
C SER A 333 0.77 5.08 -17.61
N LEU A 334 0.74 4.13 -18.54
CA LEU A 334 1.90 3.35 -18.98
C LEU A 334 1.93 3.34 -20.51
N HIS A 335 3.13 3.26 -21.08
CA HIS A 335 3.32 3.09 -22.52
C HIS A 335 2.71 1.76 -23.00
N ALA A 336 2.08 1.82 -24.17
CA ALA A 336 1.62 0.65 -24.89
C ALA A 336 2.58 0.42 -26.06
N TYR A 337 3.26 -0.73 -26.05
CA TYR A 337 4.18 -1.13 -27.10
C TYR A 337 3.44 -1.95 -28.16
N GLU A 338 3.78 -1.77 -29.43
CA GLU A 338 3.44 -2.75 -30.45
C GLU A 338 4.35 -3.96 -30.20
N GLU A 339 3.77 -5.15 -29.96
CA GLU A 339 4.54 -6.39 -30.01
C GLU A 339 4.99 -6.50 -31.47
N GLU A 340 6.27 -6.26 -31.77
CA GLU A 340 6.83 -6.66 -33.07
C GLU A 340 6.56 -8.15 -33.21
N ASP A 341 5.85 -8.52 -34.28
CA ASP A 341 5.43 -9.89 -34.53
C ASP A 341 6.63 -10.84 -34.34
N GLU A 342 6.62 -11.65 -33.27
CA GLU A 342 7.52 -12.78 -33.11
C GLU A 342 7.31 -13.71 -34.31
N HIS A 343 8.06 -13.47 -35.39
CA HIS A 343 8.05 -14.32 -36.56
C HIS A 343 8.60 -15.69 -36.16
N GLU A 344 7.69 -16.66 -36.11
CA GLU A 344 8.00 -18.08 -36.25
C GLU A 344 8.88 -18.28 -37.50
N GLY A 345 10.19 -18.36 -37.28
CA GLY A 345 11.18 -18.44 -38.34
C GLY A 345 12.47 -19.09 -37.86
N ALA A 346 12.46 -20.41 -37.83
CA ALA A 346 13.58 -21.34 -38.05
C ALA A 346 15.00 -20.93 -37.59
N ALA A 347 15.53 -21.74 -36.68
CA ALA A 347 16.95 -22.05 -36.47
C ALA A 347 17.94 -21.48 -37.52
N GLY A 348 18.70 -20.48 -37.10
CA GLY A 348 19.89 -20.01 -37.79
C GLY A 348 20.69 -19.11 -36.86
N GLY A 349 21.75 -19.65 -36.25
CA GLY A 349 22.67 -18.87 -35.45
C GLY A 349 23.33 -17.76 -36.28
N GLY A 350 23.24 -16.53 -35.78
CA GLY A 350 23.98 -15.38 -36.25
C GLY A 350 24.03 -14.37 -35.13
N GLU A 351 25.22 -14.16 -34.57
CA GLU A 351 25.52 -13.06 -33.66
C GLU A 351 25.17 -11.74 -34.36
N GLY A 352 24.14 -11.06 -33.83
CA GLY A 352 23.70 -9.75 -34.29
C GLY A 352 23.12 -9.01 -33.11
N ASP A 353 23.96 -8.18 -32.50
CA ASP A 353 23.66 -7.00 -31.66
C ASP A 353 22.17 -6.73 -31.35
N ASP A 354 21.61 -7.46 -30.38
CA ASP A 354 20.38 -7.06 -29.71
C ASP A 354 20.73 -5.92 -28.73
N GLU A 355 20.81 -4.69 -29.25
CA GLU A 355 20.63 -3.47 -28.46
C GLU A 355 19.17 -3.41 -27.97
N ALA A 356 18.81 -4.33 -27.08
CA ALA A 356 17.65 -4.18 -26.23
C ALA A 356 17.86 -2.91 -25.39
N GLU A 357 17.14 -1.85 -25.78
CA GLU A 357 17.04 -0.53 -25.18
C GLU A 357 17.48 -0.54 -23.71
N ALA A 358 18.78 -0.30 -23.49
CA ALA A 358 19.36 -0.23 -22.17
C ALA A 358 18.72 0.98 -21.49
N VAL A 359 17.75 0.74 -20.60
CA VAL A 359 17.14 1.73 -19.72
C VAL A 359 18.23 2.71 -19.31
N ASP A 360 18.17 3.93 -19.82
CA ASP A 360 19.26 4.89 -19.65
C ASP A 360 19.37 5.23 -18.17
N LEU A 361 20.26 4.50 -17.48
CA LEU A 361 20.51 4.61 -16.07
C LEU A 361 20.94 6.04 -15.71
N THR A 362 21.42 6.82 -16.69
CA THR A 362 21.71 8.25 -16.47
C THR A 362 20.45 9.11 -16.44
N LYS A 363 19.44 8.83 -17.26
CA LYS A 363 18.12 9.46 -17.23
C LYS A 363 17.33 9.08 -15.97
N VAL A 364 17.32 7.81 -15.59
CA VAL A 364 16.74 7.33 -14.32
C VAL A 364 17.48 7.95 -13.12
N ARG A 365 18.80 8.08 -13.19
CA ARG A 365 19.61 8.78 -12.18
C ARG A 365 19.30 10.28 -12.14
N ALA A 366 19.05 10.94 -13.27
CA ALA A 366 18.68 12.35 -13.35
C ALA A 366 17.29 12.64 -12.76
N ILE A 367 16.32 11.77 -13.05
CA ILE A 367 14.97 11.78 -12.46
C ILE A 367 15.05 11.58 -10.93
N LEU A 368 15.78 10.56 -10.48
CA LEU A 368 15.96 10.29 -9.04
C LEU A 368 16.80 11.35 -8.30
N THR A 369 17.62 12.13 -9.03
CA THR A 369 18.38 13.25 -8.45
C THR A 369 17.66 14.58 -8.56
N GLY A 370 16.52 14.62 -9.25
CA GLY A 370 15.78 15.84 -9.56
C GLY A 370 16.60 16.83 -10.39
N ASP A 371 17.64 16.44 -11.12
CA ASP A 371 18.37 17.40 -11.97
C ASP A 371 17.63 17.66 -13.30
N ASP A 372 16.55 16.94 -13.56
CA ASP A 372 15.75 17.04 -14.79
C ASP A 372 14.79 18.25 -14.74
N PRO A 373 14.72 19.11 -15.78
CA PRO A 373 13.64 20.08 -15.92
C PRO A 373 12.27 19.39 -15.83
N PRO A 374 11.22 20.07 -15.32
CA PRO A 374 9.89 19.49 -15.27
C PRO A 374 9.48 19.02 -16.67
N PRO A 375 8.85 17.83 -16.80
CA PRO A 375 8.48 17.28 -18.09
C PRO A 375 7.75 18.34 -18.93
N PRO A 376 8.10 18.49 -20.21
CA PRO A 376 7.56 19.55 -21.04
C PRO A 376 6.04 19.42 -21.15
N LEU A 377 5.36 20.56 -21.32
CA LEU A 377 3.93 20.53 -21.65
C LEU A 377 3.77 19.98 -23.07
N ARG A 378 3.00 18.90 -23.22
CA ARG A 378 2.81 18.20 -24.49
C ARG A 378 1.38 18.40 -24.99
N GLU A 379 1.21 18.65 -26.29
CA GLU A 379 -0.08 18.46 -26.93
C GLU A 379 -0.34 16.96 -27.08
N ALA A 380 -1.55 16.54 -26.76
CA ALA A 380 -1.92 15.15 -26.81
C ALA A 380 -3.37 14.96 -27.25
N LEU A 381 -3.66 13.77 -27.76
CA LEU A 381 -5.00 13.33 -28.12
C LEU A 381 -5.51 12.36 -27.06
N LEU A 382 -6.64 12.71 -26.45
CA LEU A 382 -7.31 11.87 -25.47
C LEU A 382 -8.41 11.06 -26.16
N TYR A 383 -8.25 9.75 -26.19
CA TYR A 383 -9.21 8.79 -26.74
C TYR A 383 -10.15 8.28 -25.64
N GLY A 384 -11.46 8.40 -25.88
CA GLY A 384 -12.52 8.00 -24.96
C GLY A 384 -13.12 9.19 -24.21
N ALA A 385 -14.35 9.03 -23.71
CA ALA A 385 -15.04 10.09 -22.99
C ALA A 385 -14.53 10.19 -21.53
N PRO A 386 -13.81 11.26 -21.14
CA PRO A 386 -13.37 11.43 -19.75
C PRO A 386 -14.55 11.62 -18.80
N TYR A 387 -14.60 10.82 -17.74
CA TYR A 387 -15.46 11.01 -16.56
C TYR A 387 -14.81 10.35 -15.35
N ALA A 388 -15.23 10.71 -14.13
CA ALA A 388 -14.70 10.09 -12.91
C ALA A 388 -14.91 8.56 -12.93
N GLY A 389 -13.82 7.79 -12.94
CA GLY A 389 -13.86 6.33 -13.05
C GLY A 389 -13.67 5.76 -14.46
N ALA A 390 -13.49 6.60 -15.49
CA ALA A 390 -13.24 6.16 -16.87
C ALA A 390 -11.82 5.60 -17.06
N GLU A 391 -11.63 4.83 -18.14
CA GLU A 391 -10.32 4.58 -18.74
C GLU A 391 -10.24 5.37 -20.06
N VAL A 392 -9.04 5.86 -20.33
CA VAL A 392 -8.68 6.66 -21.49
C VAL A 392 -7.34 6.18 -22.05
N ALA A 393 -7.11 6.43 -23.33
CA ALA A 393 -5.79 6.34 -23.96
C ALA A 393 -5.34 7.72 -24.42
N LEU A 394 -4.04 7.93 -24.41
CA LEU A 394 -3.40 9.20 -24.72
C LEU A 394 -2.39 8.96 -25.83
N ALA A 395 -2.41 9.77 -26.87
CA ALA A 395 -1.35 9.80 -27.87
C ALA A 395 -0.62 11.14 -27.77
N ALA A 396 0.66 11.10 -27.45
CA ALA A 396 1.50 12.28 -27.25
C ALA A 396 2.92 11.99 -27.74
N ARG A 397 3.67 13.04 -28.09
CA ARG A 397 5.12 12.89 -28.32
C ARG A 397 5.86 12.70 -27.02
N LEU A 398 6.94 11.92 -27.01
CA LEU A 398 7.76 11.75 -25.82
C LEU A 398 8.68 12.98 -25.63
N ASP A 399 9.34 13.39 -26.71
CA ASP A 399 10.24 14.56 -26.74
C ASP A 399 10.04 15.42 -28.01
N ALA A 400 10.57 16.64 -28.00
CA ALA A 400 10.60 17.53 -29.17
C ALA A 400 11.56 17.04 -30.26
N ASP A 401 12.54 16.22 -29.91
CA ASP A 401 13.55 15.69 -30.83
C ASP A 401 13.15 14.33 -31.42
N GLU A 402 12.21 13.61 -30.78
CA GLU A 402 11.65 12.36 -31.29
C GLU A 402 10.37 12.63 -32.09
N ALA A 403 10.35 12.20 -33.36
CA ALA A 403 9.17 12.34 -34.23
C ALA A 403 8.06 11.33 -33.89
N GLU A 404 8.38 10.30 -33.11
CA GLU A 404 7.46 9.20 -32.83
C GLU A 404 6.38 9.62 -31.81
N VAL A 405 5.13 9.30 -32.15
CA VAL A 405 3.98 9.52 -31.26
C VAL A 405 3.77 8.25 -30.46
N VAL A 406 4.02 8.35 -29.16
CA VAL A 406 3.85 7.22 -28.24
C VAL A 406 2.42 7.20 -27.72
N VAL A 407 1.87 5.98 -27.64
CA VAL A 407 0.53 5.74 -27.11
C VAL A 407 0.65 5.27 -25.67
N GLU A 408 0.00 5.99 -24.77
CA GLU A 408 -0.07 5.69 -23.35
C GLU A 408 -1.49 5.25 -22.97
N CYS A 409 -1.62 4.18 -22.21
CA CYS A 409 -2.89 3.72 -21.65
C CYS A 409 -2.98 4.08 -20.17
N SER A 410 -4.14 4.59 -19.74
CA SER A 410 -4.38 4.81 -18.31
C SER A 410 -4.36 3.49 -17.52
N VAL A 411 -3.59 3.44 -16.42
CA VAL A 411 -3.51 2.32 -15.46
C VAL A 411 -4.26 2.58 -14.17
N THR A 412 -4.76 3.79 -13.99
CA THR A 412 -5.70 4.15 -12.92
C THR A 412 -6.93 4.78 -13.54
N ALA A 413 -8.03 4.80 -12.78
CA ALA A 413 -9.24 5.45 -13.23
C ALA A 413 -9.04 6.97 -13.28
N VAL A 414 -9.63 7.63 -14.29
CA VAL A 414 -9.66 9.08 -14.38
C VAL A 414 -10.25 9.69 -13.10
N LYS A 415 -9.53 10.65 -12.52
CA LYS A 415 -9.96 11.42 -11.36
C LYS A 415 -9.98 12.92 -11.68
N PRO A 416 -11.03 13.66 -11.26
CA PRO A 416 -11.07 15.10 -11.47
C PRO A 416 -10.04 15.81 -10.59
N ALA A 417 -9.46 16.90 -11.11
CA ALA A 417 -8.47 17.73 -10.41
C ALA A 417 -9.10 18.71 -9.39
N ALA A 418 -10.25 18.37 -8.83
CA ALA A 418 -10.87 19.17 -7.78
C ALA A 418 -10.04 19.08 -6.48
N PRO A 419 -10.03 20.14 -5.64
CA PRO A 419 -9.38 20.08 -4.34
C PRO A 419 -10.06 19.01 -3.49
N GLY A 420 -9.46 17.82 -3.42
CA GLY A 420 -9.84 16.81 -2.46
C GLY A 420 -9.42 17.22 -1.06
N LEU A 421 -9.88 16.48 -0.05
CA LEU A 421 -9.50 16.75 1.36
C LEU A 421 -7.97 16.73 1.58
N MET A 422 -7.24 16.01 0.72
CA MET A 422 -5.80 15.73 0.83
C MET A 422 -5.03 15.93 -0.49
N THR A 423 -5.70 16.13 -1.63
CA THR A 423 -5.03 16.23 -2.93
C THR A 423 -4.48 17.64 -3.14
N ARG A 424 -3.16 17.76 -3.18
CA ARG A 424 -2.49 18.92 -3.79
C ARG A 424 -2.68 18.79 -5.30
N GLY A 425 -3.17 19.85 -5.94
CA GLY A 425 -3.06 19.98 -7.40
C GLY A 425 -1.58 20.04 -7.81
N PRO A 426 -1.27 20.00 -9.13
CA PRO A 426 0.04 20.30 -9.64
C PRO A 426 0.42 21.66 -9.08
N LYS A 427 1.25 21.66 -8.05
CA LYS A 427 1.81 22.90 -7.59
C LYS A 427 2.74 23.30 -8.71
N HIS A 428 2.42 24.38 -9.41
CA HIS A 428 3.45 25.27 -9.92
C HIS A 428 4.19 25.82 -8.70
N ARG A 429 4.90 24.95 -7.98
CA ARG A 429 6.09 25.39 -7.30
C ARG A 429 7.01 25.64 -8.46
N GLU A 430 7.18 26.91 -8.80
CA GLU A 430 8.55 27.37 -9.03
C GLU A 430 9.40 26.59 -8.03
N ARG A 431 10.23 25.71 -8.55
CA ARG A 431 11.13 24.91 -7.76
C ARG A 431 12.25 25.82 -7.26
N ASN A 432 11.84 26.79 -6.45
CA ASN A 432 12.50 27.05 -5.19
C ASN A 432 12.03 25.91 -4.25
N SER A 433 12.45 24.65 -4.44
CA SER A 433 13.60 24.24 -3.64
C SER A 433 14.73 25.23 -3.88
N GLU A 434 14.65 26.36 -3.18
CA GLU A 434 15.85 26.95 -2.62
C GLU A 434 16.42 25.77 -1.83
N LEU A 435 17.23 24.92 -2.49
CA LEU A 435 18.50 24.56 -1.92
C LEU A 435 18.95 25.87 -1.33
N ARG A 436 18.88 25.99 0.00
CA ARG A 436 19.31 27.21 0.66
C ARG A 436 20.62 27.56 -0.01
N PRO A 437 20.78 28.78 -0.55
CA PRO A 437 21.98 29.16 -1.25
C PRO A 437 23.16 28.68 -0.42
N VAL A 438 24.16 28.07 -1.05
CA VAL A 438 25.30 27.50 -0.32
C VAL A 438 25.89 28.55 0.61
N GLU A 439 25.77 29.82 0.22
CA GLU A 439 26.05 31.03 0.98
C GLU A 439 25.19 31.20 2.25
N GLU A 440 23.88 30.96 2.22
CA GLU A 440 22.99 31.00 3.40
C GLU A 440 23.31 29.84 4.36
N ILE A 441 23.53 28.63 3.82
CA ILE A 441 23.91 27.47 4.64
C ILE A 441 25.29 27.72 5.27
N ALA A 442 26.28 28.12 4.48
CA ALA A 442 27.62 28.45 4.95
C ALA A 442 27.63 29.58 5.98
N ALA A 443 26.76 30.59 5.83
CA ALA A 443 26.62 31.68 6.81
C ALA A 443 25.93 31.23 8.11
N SER A 444 25.01 30.27 8.02
CA SER A 444 24.35 29.67 9.19
C SER A 444 25.22 28.64 9.93
N MET A 445 26.29 28.17 9.28
CA MET A 445 27.24 27.25 9.88
C MET A 445 28.19 28.00 10.84
N PRO A 446 28.17 27.70 12.15
CA PRO A 446 29.14 28.29 13.07
C PRO A 446 30.55 27.83 12.69
N PRO A 447 31.58 28.71 12.66
CA PRO A 447 32.95 28.34 12.35
C PRO A 447 33.41 27.27 13.36
N ALA A 448 33.60 26.04 12.87
CA ALA A 448 33.91 24.91 13.71
C ALA A 448 35.41 24.64 13.66
N THR A 449 36.10 24.92 14.76
CA THR A 449 37.52 24.59 14.95
C THR A 449 37.76 23.09 15.25
N GLY A 450 36.73 22.22 15.11
CA GLY A 450 36.79 20.79 15.43
C GLY A 450 35.85 19.93 14.56
N LEU A 451 35.89 18.62 14.79
CA LEU A 451 35.14 17.60 14.02
C LEU A 451 33.62 17.85 13.97
N ARG A 452 33.01 17.65 12.79
CA ARG A 452 31.55 17.70 12.59
C ARG A 452 30.96 16.31 12.43
N VAL A 453 29.90 16.02 13.17
CA VAL A 453 29.27 14.70 13.24
C VAL A 453 27.76 14.83 13.08
N TRP A 454 27.21 14.11 12.09
CA TRP A 454 25.77 13.86 11.94
C TRP A 454 25.48 12.42 12.32
N LYS A 455 24.40 12.18 13.09
CA LYS A 455 24.03 10.86 13.59
C LYS A 455 22.53 10.64 13.51
N ALA A 456 22.12 9.37 13.44
CA ALA A 456 20.75 8.92 13.67
C ALA A 456 20.11 9.63 14.87
N HIS A 457 19.03 10.37 14.62
CA HIS A 457 18.27 11.13 15.61
C HIS A 457 17.10 10.28 16.16
N GLY A 458 16.38 10.78 17.18
CA GLY A 458 15.36 10.00 17.88
C GLY A 458 14.29 9.38 16.98
N PHE A 459 13.98 10.02 15.84
CA PHE A 459 12.99 9.53 14.90
C PHE A 459 13.53 8.41 14.00
N SER A 460 14.75 8.53 13.45
CA SER A 460 15.37 7.43 12.70
C SER A 460 15.58 6.20 13.59
N ARG A 461 15.86 6.40 14.88
CA ARG A 461 15.91 5.34 15.88
C ARG A 461 14.56 4.70 16.17
N ALA A 462 13.47 5.48 16.18
CA ALA A 462 12.12 4.94 16.33
C ALA A 462 11.71 4.09 15.12
N VAL A 463 12.07 4.51 13.90
CA VAL A 463 11.90 3.69 12.69
C VAL A 463 12.72 2.41 12.79
N GLY A 464 13.99 2.50 13.20
CA GLY A 464 14.83 1.33 13.44
C GLY A 464 14.28 0.36 14.49
N LEU A 465 13.69 0.87 15.57
CA LEU A 465 13.00 0.06 16.59
C LEU A 465 11.74 -0.60 16.05
N GLY A 466 10.94 0.11 15.24
CA GLY A 466 9.77 -0.46 14.57
C GLY A 466 10.14 -1.58 13.61
N LEU A 467 11.20 -1.38 12.80
CA LEU A 467 11.72 -2.43 11.91
C LEU A 467 12.27 -3.63 12.70
N LEU A 468 12.86 -3.41 13.88
CA LEU A 468 13.34 -4.47 14.76
C LEU A 468 12.17 -5.29 15.35
N LEU A 469 11.06 -4.65 15.71
CA LEU A 469 9.84 -5.34 16.14
C LEU A 469 9.23 -6.18 15.00
N VAL A 470 9.15 -5.62 13.79
CA VAL A 470 8.69 -6.35 12.59
C VAL A 470 9.60 -7.54 12.30
N GLN A 471 10.92 -7.36 12.42
CA GLN A 471 11.89 -8.44 12.26
C GLN A 471 11.69 -9.53 13.32
N GLY A 472 11.54 -9.16 14.59
CA GLY A 472 11.33 -10.10 15.69
C GLY A 472 10.04 -10.90 15.55
N GLY A 473 8.93 -10.23 15.23
CA GLY A 473 7.64 -10.86 14.98
C GLY A 473 7.63 -11.71 13.70
N GLY A 474 8.32 -11.28 12.65
CA GLY A 474 8.47 -12.06 11.42
C GLY A 474 9.31 -13.33 11.61
N ILE A 475 10.37 -13.28 12.41
CA ILE A 475 11.14 -14.48 12.79
C ILE A 475 10.28 -15.42 13.63
N TRP A 476 9.53 -14.89 14.60
CA TRP A 476 8.63 -15.69 15.43
C TRP A 476 7.58 -16.41 14.59
N ALA A 477 6.80 -15.67 13.79
CA ALA A 477 5.76 -16.23 12.92
C ALA A 477 6.29 -17.24 11.89
N MET A 478 7.52 -17.09 11.38
CA MET A 478 8.10 -18.06 10.44
C MET A 478 8.62 -19.34 11.11
N VAL A 479 8.93 -19.28 12.40
CA VAL A 479 9.50 -20.39 13.17
C VAL A 479 8.41 -21.17 13.92
N ASP A 480 7.31 -20.52 14.27
CA ASP A 480 6.11 -21.09 14.92
C ASP A 480 5.57 -22.33 14.19
N ASP A 481 5.53 -22.28 12.85
CA ASP A 481 5.02 -23.36 11.99
C ASP A 481 5.99 -24.56 11.80
N GLY A 482 7.17 -24.55 12.44
CA GLY A 482 8.20 -25.58 12.24
C GLY A 482 8.94 -25.50 10.88
N PRO A 483 9.78 -26.50 10.54
CA PRO A 483 10.64 -26.46 9.34
C PRO A 483 9.81 -26.53 8.05
N SER A 484 9.67 -25.40 7.35
CA SER A 484 8.89 -25.28 6.12
C SER A 484 9.69 -24.65 4.97
N TRP A 485 9.18 -24.73 3.73
CA TRP A 485 9.81 -24.09 2.56
C TRP A 485 9.95 -22.56 2.72
N HIS A 486 9.16 -21.95 3.60
CA HIS A 486 9.25 -20.53 3.92
C HIS A 486 10.56 -20.14 4.61
N TRP A 487 11.26 -21.09 5.22
CA TRP A 487 12.59 -20.86 5.81
C TRP A 487 13.64 -20.48 4.77
N LEU A 488 13.42 -20.77 3.49
CA LEU A 488 14.30 -20.32 2.40
C LEU A 488 14.22 -18.81 2.17
N TRP A 489 13.15 -18.14 2.60
CA TRP A 489 13.04 -16.68 2.56
C TRP A 489 13.84 -15.99 3.67
N LEU A 490 14.06 -16.64 4.82
CA LEU A 490 14.87 -16.09 5.91
C LEU A 490 16.30 -15.69 5.46
N PRO A 491 17.11 -16.56 4.83
CA PRO A 491 18.45 -16.17 4.39
C PRO A 491 18.44 -15.11 3.29
N LEU A 492 17.32 -14.91 2.57
CA LEU A 492 17.20 -13.89 1.52
C LEU A 492 16.76 -12.53 2.08
N ALA A 493 15.75 -12.50 2.95
CA ALA A 493 15.15 -11.27 3.48
C ALA A 493 15.88 -10.73 4.72
N LEU A 494 16.45 -11.60 5.55
CA LEU A 494 17.09 -11.22 6.81
C LEU A 494 18.35 -10.36 6.61
N PRO A 495 19.23 -10.60 5.62
CA PRO A 495 20.34 -9.68 5.34
C PRO A 495 19.89 -8.27 4.96
N TRP A 496 18.79 -8.16 4.20
CA TRP A 496 18.22 -6.86 3.81
C TRP A 496 17.60 -6.14 5.01
N LEU A 497 16.79 -6.82 5.82
CA LEU A 497 16.19 -6.28 7.04
C LEU A 497 17.24 -5.86 8.07
N VAL A 498 18.26 -6.69 8.31
CA VAL A 498 19.38 -6.36 9.21
C VAL A 498 20.15 -5.14 8.70
N SER A 499 20.32 -5.02 7.38
CA SER A 499 20.95 -3.83 6.78
C SER A 499 20.12 -2.56 7.01
N ALA A 500 18.80 -2.65 6.84
CA ALA A 500 17.89 -1.53 7.05
C ALA A 500 17.80 -1.11 8.54
N VAL A 501 17.62 -2.08 9.45
CA VAL A 501 17.58 -1.86 10.90
C VAL A 501 18.89 -1.24 11.40
N SER A 502 20.03 -1.83 11.00
CA SER A 502 21.35 -1.34 11.38
C SER A 502 21.59 0.09 10.91
N THR A 503 21.25 0.39 9.66
CA THR A 503 21.44 1.74 9.08
C THR A 503 20.50 2.76 9.75
N ALA A 504 19.22 2.44 9.95
CA ALA A 504 18.27 3.33 10.61
C ALA A 504 18.67 3.71 12.04
N LEU A 505 19.17 2.73 12.80
CA LEU A 505 19.59 2.90 14.19
C LEU A 505 20.92 3.65 14.32
N THR A 506 21.85 3.45 13.37
CA THR A 506 23.26 3.79 13.60
C THR A 506 23.94 4.59 12.50
N TRP A 507 23.22 5.04 11.47
CA TRP A 507 23.82 5.87 10.43
C TRP A 507 24.50 7.09 11.05
N ARG A 508 25.72 7.33 10.58
CA ARG A 508 26.57 8.41 11.06
C ARG A 508 27.48 8.87 9.93
N ILE A 509 27.60 10.18 9.81
CA ILE A 509 28.54 10.83 8.90
C ILE A 509 29.45 11.70 9.78
N THR A 510 30.76 11.49 9.71
CA THR A 510 31.75 12.32 10.39
C THR A 510 32.63 12.99 9.33
N ALA A 511 32.67 14.32 9.31
CA ALA A 511 33.58 15.06 8.44
C ALA A 511 34.92 15.29 9.14
N ASP A 512 35.99 15.05 8.39
CA ASP A 512 37.38 15.01 8.82
C ASP A 512 38.25 15.86 7.86
N ARG A 513 39.50 16.16 8.22
CA ARG A 513 40.50 16.82 7.35
C ARG A 513 40.65 16.08 6.02
N ASP A 514 40.79 14.76 6.11
CA ASP A 514 41.17 13.92 4.98
C ASP A 514 39.96 13.40 4.19
N GLY A 515 38.74 13.54 4.71
CA GLY A 515 37.54 13.07 4.01
C GLY A 515 36.26 13.00 4.85
N LEU A 516 35.30 12.21 4.38
CA LEU A 516 34.07 11.85 5.08
C LEU A 516 34.12 10.39 5.53
N TRP A 517 33.81 10.15 6.79
CA TRP A 517 33.54 8.81 7.30
C TRP A 517 32.04 8.55 7.27
N ALA A 518 31.61 7.56 6.48
CA ALA A 518 30.23 7.10 6.41
C ALA A 518 30.11 5.73 7.09
N THR A 519 29.31 5.66 8.16
CA THR A 519 29.02 4.42 8.88
C THR A 519 27.77 3.78 8.28
N GLY A 520 27.96 2.73 7.48
CA GLY A 520 26.87 1.89 6.96
C GLY A 520 26.60 0.67 7.84
N ALA A 521 25.63 -0.16 7.44
CA ALA A 521 25.23 -1.34 8.22
C ALA A 521 26.37 -2.31 8.55
N TRP A 522 27.27 -2.55 7.58
CA TRP A 522 28.26 -3.62 7.65
C TRP A 522 29.70 -3.14 7.79
N ARG A 523 30.00 -1.92 7.32
CA ARG A 523 31.36 -1.37 7.27
C ARG A 523 31.34 0.15 7.44
N VAL A 524 32.42 0.67 7.99
CA VAL A 524 32.73 2.11 7.95
C VAL A 524 33.60 2.37 6.72
N ARG A 525 33.23 3.34 5.89
CA ARG A 525 34.03 3.74 4.72
C ARG A 525 34.55 5.16 4.91
N GLN A 526 35.84 5.35 4.64
CA GLN A 526 36.45 6.67 4.49
C GLN A 526 36.40 7.05 3.01
N LEU A 527 35.82 8.21 2.72
CA LEU A 527 35.73 8.79 1.39
C LEU A 527 36.59 10.05 1.36
N PRO A 528 37.72 10.05 0.65
CA PRO A 528 38.58 11.22 0.61
C PRO A 528 37.90 12.34 -0.19
N TRP A 529 38.18 13.60 0.17
CA TRP A 529 37.47 14.76 -0.40
C TRP A 529 37.60 14.91 -1.91
N ASP A 530 38.68 14.40 -2.49
CA ASP A 530 38.98 14.39 -3.93
C ASP A 530 38.15 13.35 -4.71
N ALA A 531 37.73 12.27 -4.05
CA ALA A 531 36.91 11.22 -4.65
C ALA A 531 35.41 11.53 -4.67
N ILE A 532 34.94 12.49 -3.87
CA ILE A 532 33.52 12.82 -3.72
C ILE A 532 33.09 13.76 -4.85
N THR A 533 32.17 13.29 -5.69
CA THR A 533 31.64 14.05 -6.83
C THR A 533 30.33 14.75 -6.50
N ALA A 534 29.49 14.14 -5.66
CA ALA A 534 28.21 14.70 -5.26
C ALA A 534 27.75 14.14 -3.91
N VAL A 535 26.99 14.94 -3.15
CA VAL A 535 26.27 14.49 -1.95
C VAL A 535 24.83 14.95 -2.04
N ARG A 536 23.88 14.01 -2.00
CA ARG A 536 22.44 14.28 -2.12
C ARG A 536 21.62 13.37 -1.22
N HIS A 537 20.43 13.83 -0.86
CA HIS A 537 19.42 13.04 -0.20
C HIS A 537 18.45 12.49 -1.27
N SER A 538 18.26 11.17 -1.35
CA SER A 538 17.30 10.51 -2.26
C SER A 538 16.24 9.77 -1.46
N GLU A 539 14.96 10.06 -1.71
CA GLU A 539 13.76 9.44 -1.10
C GLU A 539 13.87 9.14 0.42
N ASP A 540 14.51 8.03 0.82
CA ASP A 540 14.67 7.58 2.21
C ASP A 540 16.14 7.52 2.72
N GLY A 541 17.12 8.00 1.95
CA GLY A 541 18.55 7.83 2.21
C GLY A 541 19.46 9.01 1.84
N ILE A 542 20.70 8.98 2.33
CA ILE A 542 21.78 9.89 1.92
C ILE A 542 22.71 9.12 0.97
N ARG A 543 22.91 9.64 -0.24
CA ARG A 543 23.82 9.08 -1.24
C ARG A 543 25.02 10.00 -1.43
N VAL A 544 26.21 9.44 -1.26
CA VAL A 544 27.50 10.07 -1.55
C VAL A 544 28.02 9.45 -2.84
N GLY A 545 27.98 10.24 -3.91
CA GLY A 545 28.50 9.86 -5.22
C GLY A 545 30.02 9.95 -5.23
N THR A 546 30.66 8.90 -5.72
CA THR A 546 32.10 8.85 -5.97
C THR A 546 32.37 8.74 -7.47
N GLY A 547 33.56 9.16 -7.92
CA GLY A 547 33.94 9.03 -9.33
C GLY A 547 33.93 7.57 -9.85
N LYS A 548 34.15 7.36 -11.16
CA LYS A 548 34.10 6.04 -11.83
C LYS A 548 34.98 4.95 -11.17
N ASP A 549 35.98 5.33 -10.39
CA ASP A 549 36.95 4.42 -9.77
C ASP A 549 36.53 3.90 -8.38
N HIS A 550 35.44 4.43 -7.80
CA HIS A 550 34.96 4.02 -6.47
C HIS A 550 33.44 3.78 -6.44
N PRO A 551 32.97 2.76 -5.70
CA PRO A 551 31.54 2.49 -5.59
C PRO A 551 30.83 3.52 -4.71
N ASP A 552 29.73 4.08 -5.22
CA ASP A 552 28.85 5.01 -4.51
C ASP A 552 28.47 4.47 -3.12
N VAL A 553 28.39 5.38 -2.15
CA VAL A 553 28.00 5.04 -0.77
C VAL A 553 26.57 5.48 -0.53
N GLU A 554 25.71 4.51 -0.25
CA GLU A 554 24.31 4.74 0.08
C GLU A 554 24.05 4.40 1.55
N LEU A 555 23.48 5.36 2.27
CA LEU A 555 22.96 5.19 3.61
C LEU A 555 21.44 5.19 3.50
N SER A 556 20.83 4.01 3.60
CA SER A 556 19.38 3.84 3.58
C SER A 556 18.96 2.77 4.59
N PRO A 557 17.91 3.00 5.40
CA PRO A 557 17.14 4.23 5.54
C PRO A 557 17.78 5.21 6.55
N THR A 558 17.74 6.51 6.28
CA THR A 558 18.25 7.57 7.19
C THR A 558 17.14 8.33 7.92
N GLY A 559 15.89 8.09 7.54
CA GLY A 559 14.68 8.67 8.14
C GLY A 559 13.52 8.66 7.13
N TRP A 560 12.37 9.22 7.52
CA TRP A 560 11.22 9.43 6.62
C TRP A 560 10.92 10.92 6.53
N ALA A 561 11.54 11.58 5.54
CA ALA A 561 11.46 13.02 5.36
C ALA A 561 10.00 13.52 5.21
N TRP A 562 9.12 12.72 4.61
CA TRP A 562 7.69 13.02 4.52
C TRP A 562 7.01 13.10 5.90
N LEU A 563 7.28 12.15 6.78
CA LEU A 563 6.62 12.06 8.09
C LEU A 563 7.16 13.15 9.05
N GLU A 564 8.46 13.47 8.97
CA GLU A 564 9.04 14.59 9.74
C GLU A 564 8.45 15.94 9.34
N ARG A 565 8.28 16.20 8.03
CA ARG A 565 7.60 17.42 7.53
C ARG A 565 6.16 17.49 8.02
N ARG A 566 5.47 16.35 8.10
CA ARG A 566 4.08 16.26 8.59
C ARG A 566 3.96 16.58 10.08
N LEU A 567 4.99 16.27 10.86
CA LEU A 567 5.11 16.62 12.28
C LEU A 567 5.64 18.06 12.51
N GLY A 568 5.76 18.87 11.44
CA GLY A 568 6.23 20.25 11.52
C GLY A 568 7.74 20.37 11.82
N ARG A 569 8.51 19.30 11.61
CA ARG A 569 9.96 19.28 11.83
C ARG A 569 10.72 19.37 10.50
N GLU A 570 11.87 20.03 10.53
CA GLU A 570 12.81 20.07 9.40
C GLU A 570 13.49 18.69 9.27
N PRO A 571 13.50 18.06 8.08
CA PRO A 571 14.07 16.72 7.91
C PRO A 571 15.56 16.69 8.22
N TYR A 572 15.95 15.93 9.24
CA TYR A 572 17.33 15.96 9.74
C TYR A 572 18.34 15.40 8.72
N ALA A 573 17.97 14.32 8.01
CA ALA A 573 18.81 13.71 6.99
C ALA A 573 19.02 14.62 5.76
N VAL A 574 18.01 15.42 5.40
CA VAL A 574 18.12 16.41 4.31
C VAL A 574 19.09 17.52 4.70
N ARG A 575 18.94 18.05 5.92
CA ARG A 575 19.86 19.06 6.46
C ARG A 575 21.30 18.53 6.53
N ALA A 576 21.51 17.30 6.96
CA ALA A 576 22.84 16.68 6.99
C ALA A 576 23.46 16.59 5.58
N ALA A 577 22.70 16.18 4.57
CA ALA A 577 23.18 16.12 3.19
C ALA A 577 23.51 17.52 2.62
N GLU A 578 22.70 18.54 2.94
CA GLU A 578 22.93 19.93 2.53
C GLU A 578 24.18 20.53 3.19
N GLU A 579 24.38 20.29 4.49
CA GLU A 579 25.58 20.76 5.21
C GLU A 579 26.85 20.08 4.67
N VAL A 580 26.80 18.78 4.39
CA VAL A 580 27.94 18.06 3.79
C VAL A 580 28.21 18.56 2.36
N ARG A 581 27.18 18.85 1.57
CA ARG A 581 27.34 19.44 0.22
C ARG A 581 28.01 20.81 0.28
N ALA A 582 27.69 21.64 1.27
CA ALA A 582 28.36 22.93 1.44
C ALA A 582 29.85 22.79 1.80
N LEU A 583 30.24 21.77 2.58
CA LEU A 583 31.67 21.46 2.84
C LEU A 583 32.43 20.99 1.59
N LEU A 584 31.75 20.29 0.68
CA LEU A 584 32.33 19.90 -0.60
C LEU A 584 32.62 21.12 -1.47
N LEU A 585 31.66 22.05 -1.58
CA LEU A 585 31.73 23.25 -2.42
C LEU A 585 32.59 24.37 -1.84
N ARG A 586 32.80 24.42 -0.52
CA ARG A 586 33.63 25.43 0.17
C ARG A 586 34.71 24.75 1.01
N PRO A 587 35.92 24.54 0.43
CA PRO A 587 37.02 23.89 1.15
C PRO A 587 37.44 24.59 2.44
N GLU A 588 37.22 25.90 2.54
CA GLU A 588 37.53 26.73 3.71
C GLU A 588 36.72 26.35 4.97
N LEU A 589 35.60 25.64 4.81
CA LEU A 589 34.73 25.20 5.91
C LEU A 589 35.09 23.79 6.42
N ARG A 590 36.05 23.11 5.78
CA ARG A 590 36.42 21.73 6.13
C ARG A 590 37.11 21.68 7.50
N PRO A 591 36.81 20.67 8.34
CA PRO A 591 37.49 20.50 9.63
C PRO A 591 39.00 20.31 9.46
N THR A 592 39.80 20.83 10.39
CA THR A 592 41.27 20.70 10.40
C THR A 592 41.78 19.56 11.31
N GLU A 593 40.90 18.99 12.13
CA GLU A 593 41.19 17.95 13.11
C GLU A 593 40.95 16.56 12.50
N GLU A 594 41.84 15.61 12.79
CA GLU A 594 41.73 14.21 12.36
C GLU A 594 40.76 13.42 13.24
N ALA A 595 39.87 12.61 12.66
CA ALA A 595 38.85 11.89 13.42
C ALA A 595 39.45 10.71 14.23
N PRO A 596 39.42 10.72 15.58
CA PRO A 596 39.88 9.58 16.37
C PRO A 596 38.98 8.37 16.13
N THR A 597 39.54 7.15 16.24
CA THR A 597 38.84 5.87 15.96
C THR A 597 37.48 5.72 16.65
N ALA A 598 37.35 6.23 17.89
CA ALA A 598 36.08 6.23 18.63
C ALA A 598 34.95 7.10 18.01
N ARG A 599 35.28 8.02 17.09
CA ARG A 599 34.33 8.95 16.43
C ARG A 599 34.04 8.61 14.97
N GLN A 600 34.66 7.55 14.43
CA GLN A 600 34.45 7.04 13.06
C GLN A 600 33.17 6.20 12.93
N GLY A 601 32.58 5.78 14.06
CA GLY A 601 31.37 4.94 14.12
C GLY A 601 31.69 3.44 14.17
N MET A 602 30.69 2.61 14.50
CA MET A 602 30.82 1.15 14.50
C MET A 602 29.68 0.53 13.69
N PRO A 603 29.95 -0.46 12.82
CA PRO A 603 28.92 -1.15 12.09
C PRO A 603 28.17 -2.10 13.04
N VAL A 604 26.85 -1.94 13.15
CA VAL A 604 26.02 -2.72 14.08
C VAL A 604 25.32 -3.90 13.38
N GLY A 605 25.55 -4.09 12.07
CA GLY A 605 25.04 -5.24 11.31
C GLY A 605 25.48 -6.58 11.89
N PRO A 606 26.79 -6.85 12.08
CA PRO A 606 27.27 -8.12 12.62
C PRO A 606 26.68 -8.49 14.00
N PRO A 607 26.63 -7.61 15.02
CA PRO A 607 25.98 -7.95 16.28
C PRO A 607 24.45 -8.10 16.14
N LEU A 608 23.78 -7.36 15.25
CA LEU A 608 22.34 -7.56 14.99
C LEU A 608 22.04 -8.93 14.34
N VAL A 609 22.91 -9.44 13.47
CA VAL A 609 22.79 -10.83 12.96
C VAL A 609 22.87 -11.82 14.13
N ALA A 610 23.84 -11.67 15.03
CA ALA A 610 23.98 -12.55 16.18
C ALA A 610 22.74 -12.52 17.08
N VAL A 611 22.19 -11.34 17.37
CA VAL A 611 20.94 -11.19 18.14
C VAL A 611 19.75 -11.81 17.42
N SER A 612 19.64 -11.64 16.10
CA SER A 612 18.54 -12.22 15.30
C SER A 612 18.59 -13.75 15.29
N LEU A 613 19.79 -14.32 15.19
CA LEU A 613 20.01 -15.77 15.26
C LEU A 613 19.71 -16.32 16.66
N LEU A 614 20.13 -15.61 17.72
CA LEU A 614 19.82 -15.98 19.09
C LEU A 614 18.32 -15.89 19.40
N TRP A 615 17.63 -14.89 18.85
CA TRP A 615 16.19 -14.77 18.96
C TRP A 615 15.46 -15.93 18.26
N GLY A 616 15.84 -16.25 17.02
CA GLY A 616 15.29 -17.41 16.32
C GLY A 616 15.56 -18.73 17.05
N ALA A 617 16.75 -18.89 17.63
CA ALA A 617 17.08 -20.06 18.45
C ALA A 617 16.28 -20.10 19.77
N ALA A 618 16.05 -18.94 20.41
CA ALA A 618 15.25 -18.85 21.62
C ALA A 618 13.77 -19.18 21.34
N VAL A 619 13.21 -18.70 20.23
CA VAL A 619 11.86 -19.07 19.77
C VAL A 619 11.78 -20.57 19.54
N LEU A 620 12.75 -21.17 18.84
CA LEU A 620 12.82 -22.63 18.63
C LEU A 620 12.98 -23.47 19.92
N LEU A 621 13.40 -22.86 21.02
CA LEU A 621 13.54 -23.53 22.32
C LEU A 621 12.32 -23.29 23.24
N LEU A 622 11.49 -22.31 22.92
CA LEU A 622 10.26 -21.99 23.63
C LEU A 622 9.04 -22.71 23.03
N LEU A 623 9.11 -23.03 21.73
CA LEU A 623 8.24 -23.97 21.01
C LEU A 623 8.76 -25.39 21.21
#